data_AF-A0A7W1HIG9-F1
#
_entry.id   AF-A0A7W1HIG9-F1
#
_cell.length_a   1.000
_cell.length_b   1.000
_cell.length_c   1.000
_cell.angle_alpha   90.00
_cell.angle_beta   90.00
_cell.angle_gamma   90.00
#
_symmetry.space_group_name_H-M   'P 1'
#
loop_
_entity.id
_entity.type
_entity.pdbx_description
1 polymer ?
#
loop_
_entity_poly.entity_id
_entity_poly.type
_entity_poly.pdbx_seq_one_letter_code
_entity_poly.pdbx_strand_id
1 'polypeptide(L)'
;MDNLVGISLDAARNVAVVVAVTALVLAVLSAWLMKAIISKLAGAVVLGVIALLAWTQRTALDECAAGVRDRLTADVADATTCTFFGRDVTVGADRN
;
A
#
# COMPACT_ATOMS: atom_id res chain seq x y z
N MET A 1 24.17 24.00 -57.92
CA MET A 1 23.43 22.83 -57.36
C MET A 1 23.34 22.93 -55.84
N ASP A 2 23.52 24.14 -55.30
CA ASP A 2 23.88 24.40 -53.90
C ASP A 2 22.64 24.62 -53.00
N ASN A 3 21.51 24.99 -53.60
CA ASN A 3 20.25 25.22 -52.88
C ASN A 3 19.62 23.92 -52.35
N LEU A 4 19.94 22.76 -52.94
CA LEU A 4 19.43 21.45 -52.51
C LEU A 4 20.10 20.99 -51.19
N VAL A 5 21.39 21.28 -51.01
CA VAL A 5 22.15 20.91 -49.81
C VAL A 5 21.70 21.75 -48.62
N GLY A 6 21.49 23.06 -48.80
CA GLY A 6 20.99 23.96 -47.77
C GLY A 6 19.60 23.58 -47.24
N ILE A 7 18.67 23.23 -48.14
CA ILE A 7 17.31 22.75 -47.76
C ILE A 7 17.39 21.44 -46.98
N SER A 8 18.26 20.50 -47.38
CA SER A 8 18.41 19.22 -46.68
C SER A 8 19.01 19.36 -45.28
N LEU A 9 19.95 20.31 -45.10
CA LEU A 9 20.64 20.52 -43.83
C LEU A 9 19.72 21.19 -42.80
N ASP A 10 18.93 22.18 -43.24
CA ASP A 10 17.93 22.84 -42.42
C ASP A 10 16.81 21.87 -42.00
N ALA A 11 16.34 21.06 -42.95
CA ALA A 11 15.38 19.99 -42.68
C ALA A 11 15.92 18.96 -41.68
N ALA A 12 17.16 18.50 -41.83
CA ALA A 12 17.78 17.55 -40.91
C ALA A 12 17.94 18.13 -39.50
N ARG A 13 18.34 19.41 -39.39
CA ARG A 13 18.44 20.10 -38.11
C ARG A 13 17.07 20.24 -37.43
N ASN A 14 16.03 20.59 -38.18
CA ASN A 14 14.69 20.73 -37.62
C ASN A 14 14.13 19.38 -37.15
N VAL A 15 14.32 18.31 -37.92
CA VAL A 15 13.93 16.95 -37.51
C VAL A 15 14.68 16.52 -36.25
N ALA A 16 15.99 16.77 -36.18
CA ALA A 16 16.77 16.44 -34.99
C ALA A 16 16.27 17.18 -33.73
N VAL A 17 15.90 18.46 -33.86
CA VAL A 17 15.31 19.23 -32.77
C VAL A 17 13.95 18.66 -32.35
N VAL A 18 13.08 18.35 -33.31
CA VAL A 18 11.77 17.74 -33.02
C VAL A 18 11.93 16.40 -32.29
N VAL A 19 12.84 15.54 -32.75
CA VAL A 19 13.12 14.25 -32.11
C VAL A 19 13.67 14.45 -30.69
N ALA A 20 14.61 15.36 -30.50
CA ALA A 20 15.18 15.64 -29.18
C ALA A 20 14.14 16.18 -28.20
N VAL A 21 13.30 17.14 -28.64
CA VAL A 21 12.21 17.69 -27.83
C VAL A 21 11.19 16.60 -27.50
N THR A 22 10.82 15.76 -28.46
CA THR A 22 9.88 14.66 -28.25
C THR A 22 10.42 13.66 -27.23
N ALA A 23 11.70 13.29 -27.33
CA ALA A 23 12.35 12.40 -26.37
C ALA A 23 12.36 12.99 -24.95
N LEU A 24 12.64 14.29 -24.81
CA LEU A 24 12.58 14.98 -23.51
C LEU A 24 11.17 14.98 -22.92
N VAL A 25 10.15 15.25 -23.74
CA VAL A 25 8.75 15.21 -23.28
C VAL A 25 8.38 13.81 -22.81
N LEU A 26 8.73 12.77 -23.59
CA LEU A 26 8.48 11.38 -23.19
C LEU A 26 9.21 11.01 -21.90
N ALA A 27 10.45 11.46 -21.71
CA ALA A 27 11.20 11.23 -20.48
C ALA A 27 10.46 11.83 -19.27
N VAL A 28 10.00 13.08 -19.37
CA VAL A 28 9.25 13.74 -18.28
C VAL A 28 7.94 13.02 -18.00
N LEU A 29 7.18 12.65 -19.04
CA LEU A 29 5.92 11.92 -18.88
C LEU A 29 6.13 10.56 -18.21
N SER A 30 7.18 9.84 -18.60
CA SER A 30 7.53 8.56 -17.98
C SER A 30 7.86 8.69 -16.50
N ALA A 31 8.62 9.73 -16.12
CA ALA A 31 8.97 10.01 -14.73
C ALA A 31 7.72 10.36 -13.89
N TRP A 32 6.79 11.12 -14.46
CA TRP A 32 5.50 11.42 -13.82
C TRP A 32 4.65 10.17 -13.62
N LEU A 33 4.59 9.29 -14.63
CA LEU A 33 3.85 8.04 -14.54
C LEU A 33 4.44 7.12 -13.46
N MET A 34 5.77 6.97 -13.41
CA MET A 34 6.46 6.21 -12.37
C MET A 34 6.14 6.75 -10.97
N LYS A 35 6.16 8.08 -10.78
CA LYS A 35 5.80 8.70 -9.49
C LYS A 35 4.37 8.35 -9.06
N ALA A 36 3.42 8.38 -10.00
CA ALA A 36 2.02 8.03 -9.74
C ALA A 36 1.82 6.54 -9.43
N ILE A 37 2.64 5.66 -10.03
CA ILE A 37 2.59 4.21 -9.76
C ILE A 37 3.19 3.91 -8.38
N ILE A 38 4.34 4.50 -8.04
CA ILE A 38 5.01 4.29 -6.76
C ILE A 38 4.13 4.73 -5.58
N SER A 39 3.40 5.84 -5.70
CA SER A 39 2.50 6.29 -4.64
C SER A 39 1.33 5.33 -4.42
N LYS A 40 0.75 4.78 -5.49
CA LYS A 40 -0.31 3.78 -5.40
C LYS A 40 0.20 2.47 -4.81
N LEU A 41 1.38 2.01 -5.22
CA LEU A 41 2.03 0.83 -4.65
C LEU A 41 2.32 1.02 -3.17
N ALA A 42 2.87 2.16 -2.77
CA ALA A 42 3.11 2.47 -1.37
C ALA A 42 1.82 2.43 -0.55
N GLY A 43 0.74 3.03 -1.05
CA GLY A 43 -0.58 2.94 -0.41
C GLY A 43 -1.09 1.51 -0.28
N ALA A 44 -0.97 0.71 -1.34
CA ALA A 44 -1.35 -0.71 -1.32
C ALA A 44 -0.52 -1.53 -0.32
N VAL A 45 0.79 -1.27 -0.22
CA VAL A 45 1.68 -1.90 0.76
C VAL A 45 1.26 -1.55 2.18
N VAL A 46 1.03 -0.26 2.46
CA VAL A 46 0.57 0.18 3.80
C VAL A 46 -0.75 -0.49 4.17
N LEU A 47 -1.73 -0.49 3.27
CA LEU A 47 -3.01 -1.16 3.50
C LEU A 47 -2.83 -2.68 3.66
N GLY A 48 -1.94 -3.29 2.89
CA GLY A 48 -1.59 -4.70 3.02
C GLY A 48 -0.98 -5.03 4.39
N VAL A 49 -0.07 -4.19 4.90
CA VAL A 49 0.50 -4.34 6.24
C VAL A 49 -0.59 -4.21 7.31
N ILE A 50 -1.47 -3.22 7.20
CA ILE A 50 -2.58 -3.04 8.13
C ILE A 50 -3.51 -4.26 8.10
N ALA A 51 -3.84 -4.77 6.91
CA ALA A 51 -4.67 -5.95 6.75
C ALA A 51 -4.01 -7.21 7.35
N LEU A 52 -2.71 -7.38 7.16
CA LEU A 52 -1.95 -8.48 7.78
C LEU A 52 -1.95 -8.36 9.31
N LEU A 53 -1.71 -7.18 9.86
CA LEU A 53 -1.77 -6.94 11.31
C LEU A 53 -3.17 -7.18 11.88
N ALA A 54 -4.22 -6.81 11.15
CA ALA A 54 -5.60 -7.12 11.52
C ALA A 54 -5.88 -8.63 11.48
N TRP A 55 -5.36 -9.33 10.47
CA TRP A 55 -5.49 -10.78 10.34
C TRP A 55 -4.83 -11.53 11.50
N THR A 56 -3.62 -11.12 11.91
CA THR A 56 -2.91 -11.75 13.05
C THR A 56 -3.59 -11.50 14.39
N GLN A 57 -4.45 -10.48 14.50
CA GLN A 57 -5.25 -10.28 15.71
C GLN A 57 -6.55 -11.06 15.71
N ARG A 58 -7.10 -11.37 14.53
CA ARG A 58 -8.34 -12.15 14.44
C ARG A 58 -8.20 -13.48 15.17
N THR A 59 -7.05 -14.14 15.05
CA THR A 59 -6.76 -15.39 15.77
C THR A 59 -6.73 -15.19 17.29
N ALA A 60 -6.11 -14.10 17.78
CA ALA A 60 -6.10 -13.77 19.20
C ALA A 60 -7.53 -13.47 19.74
N LEU A 61 -8.39 -12.87 18.91
CA LEU A 61 -9.80 -12.65 19.23
C LEU A 61 -10.58 -13.96 19.32
N ASP A 62 -10.39 -14.85 18.34
CA ASP A 62 -11.08 -16.14 18.29
C ASP A 62 -10.68 -17.04 19.47
N GLU A 63 -9.39 -17.05 19.83
CA GLU A 63 -8.85 -17.77 20.99
C GLU A 63 -9.38 -17.22 22.32
N CYS A 64 -9.41 -15.89 22.47
CA CYS A 64 -10.01 -15.24 23.64
C CYS A 64 -11.51 -15.57 23.77
N ALA A 65 -12.25 -15.49 22.67
CA ALA A 65 -13.67 -15.79 22.66
C ALA A 65 -13.97 -17.26 22.96
N ALA A 66 -13.11 -18.19 22.52
CA ALA A 66 -13.21 -19.60 22.90
C ALA A 66 -12.94 -19.80 24.41
N GLY A 67 -11.87 -19.21 24.95
CA GLY A 67 -11.52 -19.31 26.37
C GLY A 67 -12.61 -18.73 27.30
N VAL A 68 -13.19 -17.59 26.94
CA VAL A 68 -14.32 -17.01 27.70
C VAL A 68 -15.53 -17.94 27.68
N ARG A 69 -15.87 -18.54 26.53
CA ARG A 69 -17.01 -19.50 26.44
C ARG A 69 -16.79 -20.75 27.27
N ASP A 70 -15.58 -21.30 27.27
CA ASP A 70 -15.23 -22.47 28.08
C ASP A 70 -15.31 -22.17 29.59
N ARG A 71 -14.89 -20.97 30.02
CA ARG A 71 -14.99 -20.54 31.42
C ARG A 71 -16.42 -20.28 31.86
N LEU A 72 -17.24 -19.67 31.01
CA LEU A 72 -18.67 -19.44 31.25
C LEU A 72 -19.45 -20.76 31.35
N THR A 73 -19.14 -21.75 30.50
CA THR A 73 -19.79 -23.08 30.54
C THR A 73 -19.36 -23.92 31.75
N ALA A 74 -18.18 -23.64 32.31
CA ALA A 74 -17.69 -24.24 33.55
C ALA A 74 -18.19 -23.56 34.85
N ASP A 75 -19.09 -22.56 34.75
CA ASP A 75 -19.63 -21.75 35.87
C ASP A 75 -18.55 -21.11 36.76
N VAL A 76 -17.39 -20.81 36.16
CA VAL A 76 -16.28 -20.13 36.85
C VAL A 76 -16.41 -18.63 36.55
N ALA A 77 -16.92 -17.87 37.51
CA ALA A 77 -17.17 -16.42 37.39
C ALA A 77 -15.89 -15.57 37.50
N ASP A 78 -14.82 -15.97 36.81
CA ASP A 78 -13.53 -15.28 36.85
C ASP A 78 -13.29 -14.48 35.56
N ALA A 79 -12.73 -13.28 35.73
CA ALA A 79 -12.36 -12.41 34.63
C ALA A 79 -11.25 -13.04 33.78
N THR A 80 -11.43 -13.04 32.45
CA THR A 80 -10.45 -13.58 31.50
C THR A 80 -9.63 -12.45 30.92
N THR A 81 -8.31 -12.46 31.13
CA THR A 81 -7.40 -11.50 30.51
C THR A 81 -6.97 -11.98 29.13
N CYS A 82 -7.20 -11.15 28.11
CA CYS A 82 -6.81 -11.40 26.73
C CYS A 82 -5.88 -10.29 26.24
N THR A 83 -4.74 -10.66 25.66
CA THR A 83 -3.77 -9.70 25.14
C THR A 83 -4.05 -9.37 23.67
N PHE A 84 -4.35 -8.11 23.38
CA PHE A 84 -4.55 -7.58 22.03
C PHE A 84 -3.48 -6.54 21.73
N PHE A 85 -2.67 -6.73 20.69
CA PHE A 85 -1.58 -5.79 20.33
C PHE A 85 -0.64 -5.44 21.51
N GLY A 86 -0.36 -6.39 22.42
CA GLY A 86 0.46 -6.12 23.61
C GLY A 86 -0.24 -5.27 24.67
N ARG A 87 -1.55 -5.08 24.58
CA ARG A 87 -2.40 -4.52 25.62
C ARG A 87 -3.25 -5.63 26.22
N ASP A 88 -3.19 -5.76 27.53
CA ASP A 88 -4.03 -6.70 28.25
C ASP A 88 -5.44 -6.12 28.42
N VAL A 89 -6.43 -6.85 27.94
CA VAL A 89 -7.85 -6.54 28.06
C VAL A 89 -8.47 -7.61 28.96
N THR A 90 -8.82 -7.22 30.19
CA THR A 90 -9.55 -8.09 31.11
C THR A 90 -11.03 -8.04 30.76
N VAL A 91 -11.54 -9.14 30.20
CA VAL A 91 -12.97 -9.36 29.96
C VAL A 91 -13.54 -10.06 31.18
N GLY A 92 -14.17 -9.27 32.06
CA GLY A 92 -14.95 -9.78 33.19
C GLY A 92 -16.34 -10.22 32.73
N ALA A 93 -16.92 -11.20 33.42
CA ALA A 93 -18.36 -11.40 33.42
C ALA A 93 -19.00 -10.24 34.22
N ASP A 94 -19.10 -9.06 33.59
CA ASP A 94 -19.94 -7.99 34.12
C ASP A 94 -21.38 -8.49 34.13
N ARG A 95 -21.88 -8.81 35.33
CA ARG A 95 -23.30 -8.99 35.61
C ARG A 95 -23.81 -7.69 36.24
N ASN A 96 -24.10 -6.70 35.41
CA ASN A 96 -25.03 -5.61 35.72
C ASN A 96 -26.03 -5.42 34.59
#